data_AF-A0A1P9WWM0-F1
#
_entry.id   AF-A0A1P9WWM0-F1
#
_cell.length_a   1.000
_cell.length_b   1.000
_cell.length_c   1.000
_cell.angle_alpha   90.00
_cell.angle_beta   90.00
_cell.angle_gamma   90.00
#
_symmetry.space_group_name_H-M   'P 1'
#
loop_
_entity.id
_entity.type
_entity.pdbx_description
1 polymer ?
#
loop_
_entity_poly.entity_id
_entity_poly.type
_entity_poly.pdbx_seq_one_letter_code
_entity_poly.pdbx_strand_id
1 'polypeptide(L)'
;MILFKREKFFISDPEQTILGDLIGRPLEQRTVLSAVHGLYTVAKRYEAFRLLKELNVFEGLQKHEFLGRLADLEKRYHTGLELMNLHNIFTPKGIEVYTLIDQICGQEIERVRDLKGVFELSNQPDEFSYEHFQRVNPIQQFLSMADLTA
;
A
#
# COMPACT_ATOMS: atom_id res chain seq x y z
N MET A 1 -7.00 16.52 1.31
CA MET A 1 -7.13 16.15 2.74
C MET A 1 -8.62 16.23 3.10
N ILE A 2 -9.27 15.09 3.39
CA ILE A 2 -10.69 14.99 3.77
C ILE A 2 -10.87 15.55 5.19
N LEU A 3 -10.54 16.83 5.40
CA LEU A 3 -10.51 17.42 6.74
C LEU A 3 -11.62 18.42 7.02
N PHE A 4 -12.46 18.77 6.04
CA PHE A 4 -13.39 19.87 6.25
C PHE A 4 -14.83 19.49 6.63
N LYS A 5 -15.26 18.22 6.52
CA LYS A 5 -16.64 17.76 6.87
C LYS A 5 -16.67 16.25 7.16
N ARG A 6 -16.17 15.82 8.32
CA ARG A 6 -16.03 14.38 8.67
C ARG A 6 -17.38 13.68 8.73
N GLU A 7 -18.38 14.37 9.26
CA GLU A 7 -19.79 13.95 9.35
C GLU A 7 -20.42 13.67 7.97
N LYS A 8 -19.82 14.13 6.87
CA LYS A 8 -20.27 13.76 5.53
C LYS A 8 -19.86 12.37 5.12
N PHE A 9 -18.81 11.81 5.72
CA PHE A 9 -18.20 10.55 5.31
C PHE A 9 -18.25 9.48 6.40
N PHE A 10 -18.29 9.85 7.68
CA PHE A 10 -18.30 8.93 8.81
C PHE A 10 -19.55 9.09 9.66
N ILE A 11 -20.08 7.96 10.16
CA ILE A 11 -21.21 7.91 11.10
C ILE A 11 -20.71 8.08 12.54
N SER A 12 -19.58 7.45 12.87
CA SER A 12 -18.90 7.55 14.17
C SER A 12 -17.68 8.46 14.12
N ASP A 13 -17.06 8.76 15.26
CA ASP A 13 -15.77 9.47 15.31
C ASP A 13 -14.61 8.56 14.86
N PRO A 14 -14.07 8.71 13.64
CA PRO A 14 -13.06 7.79 13.12
C PRO A 14 -11.67 7.99 13.76
N GLU A 15 -11.46 9.08 14.53
CA GLU A 15 -10.21 9.34 15.25
C GLU A 15 -10.16 8.63 16.60
N GLN A 16 -11.31 8.25 17.15
CA GLN A 16 -11.42 7.53 18.42
C GLN A 16 -11.82 6.07 18.25
N THR A 17 -12.51 5.73 17.14
CA THR A 17 -12.86 4.34 16.85
C THR A 17 -11.62 3.53 16.47
N ILE A 18 -11.25 2.57 17.32
CA ILE A 18 -10.16 1.62 17.07
C ILE A 18 -10.60 0.54 16.08
N LEU A 19 -9.80 0.31 15.04
CA LEU A 19 -10.10 -0.66 14.00
C LEU A 19 -10.19 -2.08 14.56
N GLY A 20 -9.28 -2.45 15.46
CA GLY A 20 -9.24 -3.77 16.09
C GLY A 20 -10.54 -4.18 16.78
N ASP A 21 -11.23 -3.23 17.41
CA ASP A 21 -12.52 -3.45 18.06
C ASP A 21 -13.62 -3.79 17.05
N LEU A 22 -13.54 -3.24 15.83
CA LEU A 22 -14.51 -3.46 14.77
C LEU A 22 -14.34 -4.81 14.06
N ILE A 23 -13.09 -5.29 13.97
CA ILE A 23 -12.74 -6.49 13.18
C ILE A 23 -12.32 -7.68 14.05
N GLY A 24 -12.45 -7.57 15.38
CA GLY A 24 -12.11 -8.63 16.33
C GLY A 24 -10.60 -8.93 16.41
N ARG A 25 -9.75 -7.92 16.23
CA ARG A 25 -8.28 -8.06 16.28
C ARG A 25 -7.67 -7.16 17.36
N PRO A 26 -7.44 -7.66 18.59
CA PRO A 26 -7.06 -6.82 19.73
C PRO A 26 -5.66 -6.19 19.61
N LEU A 27 -4.78 -6.71 18.75
CA LEU A 27 -3.46 -6.10 18.51
C LEU A 27 -3.50 -4.98 17.45
N GLU A 28 -4.63 -4.79 16.77
CA GLU A 28 -4.81 -3.73 15.79
C GLU A 28 -5.23 -2.43 16.50
N GLN A 29 -4.25 -1.56 16.73
CA GLN A 29 -4.41 -0.33 17.51
C GLN A 29 -4.60 0.92 16.65
N ARG A 30 -4.61 0.80 15.31
CA ARG A 30 -4.90 1.94 14.45
C ARG A 30 -6.35 2.38 14.62
N THR A 31 -6.58 3.68 14.54
CA THR A 31 -7.92 4.23 14.41
C THR A 31 -8.45 4.00 13.00
N VAL A 32 -9.77 4.03 12.82
CA VAL A 32 -10.39 3.97 11.48
C VAL A 32 -9.80 5.04 10.56
N LEU A 33 -9.62 6.28 11.05
CA LEU A 33 -9.05 7.36 10.23
C LEU A 33 -7.60 7.06 9.85
N SER A 34 -6.78 6.57 10.77
CA SER A 34 -5.38 6.21 10.52
C SER A 34 -5.29 5.11 9.45
N ALA A 35 -6.12 4.08 9.55
CA ALA A 35 -6.15 3.00 8.58
C ALA A 35 -6.61 3.47 7.19
N VAL A 36 -7.70 4.24 7.11
CA VAL A 36 -8.19 4.82 5.84
C VAL A 36 -7.16 5.75 5.21
N HIS A 37 -6.49 6.58 6.02
CA HIS A 37 -5.37 7.40 5.57
C HIS A 37 -4.23 6.54 5.02
N GLY A 38 -3.89 5.44 5.71
CA GLY A 38 -2.94 4.43 5.23
C GLY A 38 -3.28 3.94 3.82
N LEU A 39 -4.51 3.45 3.62
CA LEU A 39 -4.97 2.99 2.30
C LEU A 39 -4.87 4.10 1.23
N TYR A 40 -5.27 5.32 1.54
CA TYR A 40 -5.12 6.46 0.64
C TYR A 40 -3.66 6.72 0.26
N THR A 41 -2.74 6.70 1.23
CA THR A 41 -1.32 6.90 0.95
C THR A 41 -0.73 5.78 0.11
N VAL A 42 -1.14 4.53 0.32
CA VAL A 42 -0.73 3.39 -0.51
C VAL A 42 -1.21 3.58 -1.94
N ALA A 43 -2.48 3.94 -2.15
CA ALA A 43 -3.02 4.22 -3.48
C ALA A 43 -2.23 5.33 -4.21
N LYS A 44 -1.93 6.44 -3.52
CA LYS A 44 -1.13 7.53 -4.09
C LYS A 44 0.33 7.15 -4.38
N ARG A 45 0.93 6.30 -3.54
CA ARG A 45 2.28 5.77 -3.80
C ARG A 45 2.28 4.88 -5.03
N TYR A 46 1.28 4.03 -5.21
CA TYR A 46 1.14 3.20 -6.40
C TYR A 46 0.99 4.05 -7.67
N GLU A 47 0.07 5.03 -7.70
CA GLU A 47 -0.10 5.92 -8.86
C GLU A 47 1.21 6.62 -9.25
N ALA A 48 1.95 7.14 -8.27
CA ALA A 48 3.21 7.85 -8.51
C ALA A 48 4.32 6.89 -8.95
N PHE A 49 4.48 5.74 -8.27
CA PHE A 49 5.55 4.79 -8.57
C PHE A 49 5.30 4.09 -9.90
N ARG A 50 4.06 3.76 -10.26
CA ARG A 50 3.75 3.21 -11.60
C ARG A 50 4.24 4.16 -12.69
N LEU A 51 3.95 5.46 -12.58
CA LEU A 51 4.42 6.45 -13.55
C LEU A 51 5.95 6.46 -13.65
N LEU A 52 6.66 6.44 -12.52
CA LEU A 52 8.12 6.40 -12.50
C LEU A 52 8.68 5.10 -13.12
N LYS A 53 8.01 3.96 -12.90
CA LYS A 53 8.36 2.66 -13.50
C LYS A 53 8.19 2.70 -15.02
N GLU A 54 7.07 3.22 -15.52
CA GLU A 54 6.78 3.32 -16.95
C GLU A 54 7.73 4.27 -17.68
N LEU A 55 8.11 5.37 -17.05
CA LEU A 55 9.10 6.31 -17.59
C LEU A 55 10.54 5.78 -17.50
N ASN A 56 10.77 4.64 -16.81
CA ASN A 56 12.06 3.98 -16.64
C ASN A 56 13.20 4.97 -16.26
N VAL A 57 12.94 5.85 -15.30
CA VAL A 57 13.85 6.98 -14.97
C VAL A 57 15.03 6.61 -14.06
N PHE A 58 15.06 5.37 -13.55
CA PHE A 58 16.10 4.91 -12.62
C PHE A 58 16.94 3.79 -13.23
N GLU A 59 18.20 3.72 -12.81
CA GLU A 59 19.15 2.69 -13.25
C GLU A 59 19.94 2.11 -12.05
N GLY A 60 20.61 0.98 -12.27
CA GLY A 60 21.49 0.34 -11.29
C GLY A 60 20.88 0.20 -9.90
N LEU A 61 21.58 0.73 -8.89
CA LEU A 61 21.16 0.69 -7.48
C LEU A 61 19.81 1.36 -7.23
N GLN A 62 19.57 2.50 -7.89
CA GLN A 62 18.32 3.25 -7.71
C GLN A 62 17.14 2.45 -8.25
N LYS A 63 17.29 1.83 -9.43
CA LYS A 63 16.25 0.98 -10.01
C LYS A 63 15.96 -0.23 -9.12
N HIS A 64 17.02 -0.88 -8.64
CA HIS A 64 16.91 -2.04 -7.75
C HIS A 64 16.15 -1.71 -6.46
N GLU A 65 16.52 -0.64 -5.76
CA GLU A 65 15.81 -0.18 -4.57
C GLU A 65 14.37 0.22 -4.88
N PHE A 66 14.17 1.00 -5.95
CA PHE A 66 12.86 1.48 -6.35
C PHE A 66 11.87 0.35 -6.62
N LEU A 67 12.29 -0.67 -7.39
CA LEU A 67 11.45 -1.83 -7.69
C LEU A 67 11.18 -2.67 -6.44
N GLY A 68 12.15 -2.80 -5.53
CA GLY A 68 11.95 -3.41 -4.22
C GLY A 68 10.89 -2.68 -3.38
N ARG A 69 10.96 -1.35 -3.33
CA ARG A 69 9.97 -0.51 -2.63
C ARG A 69 8.58 -0.63 -3.23
N LEU A 70 8.48 -0.74 -4.56
CA LEU A 70 7.21 -0.91 -5.26
C LEU A 70 6.61 -2.29 -4.99
N ALA A 71 7.42 -3.35 -4.99
CA ALA A 71 6.98 -4.69 -4.62
C ALA A 71 6.53 -4.78 -3.15
N ASP A 72 7.23 -4.10 -2.23
CA ASP A 72 6.87 -4.04 -0.80
C ASP A 72 5.52 -3.37 -0.52
N LEU A 73 4.98 -2.58 -1.44
CA LEU A 73 3.70 -1.89 -1.23
C LEU A 73 2.53 -2.86 -1.09
N GLU A 74 2.58 -4.05 -1.70
CA GLU A 74 1.43 -4.98 -1.74
C GLU A 74 1.06 -5.42 -0.33
N LYS A 75 2.04 -5.62 0.55
CA LYS A 75 1.81 -5.99 1.96
C LYS A 75 1.05 -4.94 2.78
N ARG A 76 0.92 -3.72 2.25
CA ARG A 76 0.24 -2.59 2.91
C ARG A 76 -1.19 -2.41 2.43
N TYR A 77 -1.58 -3.13 1.38
CA TYR A 77 -2.96 -3.18 0.90
C TYR A 77 -3.77 -4.20 1.69
N HIS A 78 -5.05 -3.94 1.94
CA HIS A 78 -5.97 -4.83 2.68
C HIS A 78 -5.40 -5.34 4.02
N THR A 79 -5.04 -4.39 4.89
CA THR A 79 -4.47 -4.69 6.21
C THR A 79 -5.53 -4.67 7.33
N GLY A 80 -6.82 -4.86 7.02
CA GLY A 80 -7.90 -5.01 7.99
C GLY A 80 -9.16 -4.20 7.68
N LEU A 81 -9.08 -3.14 6.85
CA LEU A 81 -10.24 -2.33 6.48
C LEU A 81 -11.30 -3.14 5.73
N GLU A 82 -10.86 -4.10 4.93
CA GLU A 82 -11.69 -5.02 4.13
C GLU A 82 -12.59 -5.94 4.97
N LEU A 83 -12.30 -6.07 6.26
CA LEU A 83 -13.06 -6.90 7.21
C LEU A 83 -14.16 -6.12 7.94
N MET A 84 -14.16 -4.79 7.82
CA MET A 84 -15.14 -3.96 8.51
C MET A 84 -16.52 -4.04 7.84
N ASN A 85 -17.57 -3.95 8.65
CA ASN A 85 -18.89 -3.59 8.14
C ASN A 85 -18.93 -2.09 7.84
N LEU A 86 -18.74 -1.72 6.57
CA LEU A 86 -18.66 -0.33 6.12
C LEU A 86 -19.90 0.49 6.49
N HIS A 87 -21.09 -0.11 6.53
CA HIS A 87 -22.35 0.57 6.86
C HIS A 87 -22.44 1.05 8.31
N ASN A 88 -21.63 0.50 9.21
CA ASN A 88 -21.60 0.92 10.61
C ASN A 88 -20.67 2.11 10.84
N ILE A 89 -19.78 2.39 9.88
CA ILE A 89 -18.66 3.34 10.04
C ILE A 89 -18.81 4.53 9.10
N PHE A 90 -19.24 4.27 7.87
CA PHE A 90 -19.28 5.27 6.81
C PHE A 90 -20.72 5.64 6.47
N THR A 91 -20.93 6.90 6.13
CA THR A 91 -22.15 7.32 5.42
C THR A 91 -22.15 6.71 4.01
N PRO A 92 -23.27 6.74 3.26
CA PRO A 92 -23.28 6.29 1.86
C PRO A 92 -22.17 6.95 1.01
N LYS A 93 -21.95 8.25 1.20
CA LYS A 93 -20.86 8.99 0.54
C LYS A 93 -19.46 8.54 1.01
N GLY A 94 -19.32 8.19 2.29
CA GLY A 94 -18.08 7.60 2.80
C GLY A 94 -17.77 6.25 2.17
N ILE A 95 -18.79 5.41 2.00
CA ILE A 95 -18.66 4.10 1.33
C ILE A 95 -18.22 4.30 -0.13
N GLU A 96 -18.82 5.24 -0.86
CA GLU A 96 -18.42 5.58 -2.23
C GLU A 96 -16.93 5.96 -2.30
N VAL A 97 -16.48 6.85 -1.41
CA VAL A 97 -15.07 7.29 -1.38
C VAL A 97 -14.13 6.15 -1.00
N TYR A 98 -14.47 5.36 0.03
CA TYR A 98 -13.68 4.18 0.42
C TYR A 98 -13.54 3.21 -0.76
N THR A 99 -14.66 2.88 -1.40
CA THR A 99 -14.72 1.94 -2.52
C THR A 99 -13.89 2.44 -3.70
N LEU A 100 -13.95 3.74 -4.01
CA LEU A 100 -13.13 4.33 -5.06
C LEU A 100 -11.64 4.22 -4.76
N ILE A 101 -11.21 4.52 -3.53
CA ILE A 101 -9.79 4.42 -3.13
C ILE A 101 -9.32 2.97 -3.21
N ASP A 102 -10.12 2.04 -2.70
CA ASP A 102 -9.84 0.60 -2.71
C ASP A 102 -9.70 0.09 -4.16
N GLN A 103 -10.64 0.45 -5.03
CA GLN A 103 -10.60 0.10 -6.45
C GLN A 103 -9.37 0.67 -7.16
N ILE A 104 -9.01 1.94 -6.93
CA ILE A 104 -7.79 2.54 -7.50
C ILE A 104 -6.57 1.74 -7.05
N CYS A 105 -6.47 1.43 -5.76
CA CYS A 105 -5.33 0.69 -5.23
C CYS A 105 -5.25 -0.72 -5.85
N GLY A 106 -6.37 -1.45 -5.91
CA GLY A 106 -6.42 -2.76 -6.56
C GLY A 106 -6.02 -2.71 -8.04
N GLN A 107 -6.51 -1.72 -8.80
CA GLN A 107 -6.16 -1.54 -10.20
C GLN A 107 -4.66 -1.25 -10.40
N GLU A 108 -4.05 -0.45 -9.53
CA GLU A 108 -2.63 -0.13 -9.66
C GLU A 108 -1.73 -1.32 -9.25
N ILE A 109 -2.14 -2.13 -8.26
CA ILE A 109 -1.46 -3.40 -7.91
C ILE A 109 -1.42 -4.33 -9.13
N GLU A 110 -2.55 -4.46 -9.83
CA GLU A 110 -2.65 -5.28 -11.04
C GLU A 110 -1.69 -4.81 -12.15
N ARG A 111 -1.48 -3.50 -12.27
CA ARG A 111 -0.57 -2.92 -13.27
C ARG A 111 0.91 -3.15 -12.98
N VAL A 112 1.27 -3.52 -11.75
CA VAL A 112 2.65 -3.84 -11.35
C VAL A 112 2.80 -5.31 -10.96
N ARG A 113 1.85 -6.15 -11.37
CA ARG A 113 1.82 -7.60 -11.11
C ARG A 113 3.05 -8.33 -11.68
N ASP A 114 3.75 -7.73 -12.63
CA ASP A 114 5.02 -8.23 -13.16
C ASP A 114 6.13 -8.30 -12.09
N LEU A 115 5.99 -7.57 -10.98
CA LEU A 115 6.92 -7.64 -9.84
C LEU A 115 6.59 -8.76 -8.84
N LYS A 116 5.45 -9.44 -9.01
CA LYS A 116 5.00 -10.47 -8.07
C LYS A 116 5.95 -11.67 -8.10
N GLY A 117 6.55 -11.97 -6.95
CA GLY A 117 7.51 -13.07 -6.80
C GLY A 117 8.88 -12.80 -7.43
N VAL A 118 9.14 -11.59 -7.94
CA VAL A 118 10.46 -11.20 -8.45
C VAL A 118 11.45 -10.99 -7.31
N PHE A 119 10.98 -10.46 -6.17
CA PHE A 119 11.81 -10.17 -5.00
C PHE A 119 11.37 -10.97 -3.78
N GLU A 120 12.34 -11.38 -2.98
CA GLU A 120 12.15 -11.94 -1.65
C GLU A 120 11.98 -10.80 -0.63
N LEU A 121 10.85 -10.75 0.07
CA LEU A 121 10.49 -9.65 0.97
C LEU A 121 10.22 -10.09 2.42
N SER A 122 10.35 -11.39 2.72
CA SER A 122 10.03 -11.95 4.04
C SER A 122 10.87 -11.40 5.20
N ASN A 123 12.03 -10.79 4.91
CA ASN A 123 12.91 -10.20 5.92
C ASN A 123 12.69 -8.69 6.13
N GLN A 124 11.70 -8.09 5.48
CA GLN A 124 11.43 -6.66 5.57
C GLN A 124 10.75 -6.30 6.89
N PRO A 125 11.18 -5.20 7.56
CA PRO A 125 10.42 -4.63 8.66
C PRO A 125 9.11 -3.97 8.17
N ASP A 126 8.36 -3.41 9.11
CA ASP A 126 7.14 -2.65 8.82
C ASP A 126 7.40 -1.48 7.86
N GLU A 127 8.56 -0.84 7.95
CA GLU A 127 9.06 0.11 6.96
C GLU A 127 10.09 -0.56 6.05
N PHE A 128 10.04 -0.27 4.76
CA PHE A 128 10.99 -0.84 3.81
C PHE A 128 12.43 -0.45 4.16
N SER A 129 13.32 -1.44 4.26
CA SER A 129 14.75 -1.26 4.50
C SER A 129 15.53 -1.83 3.33
N TYR A 130 16.23 -0.95 2.61
CA TYR A 130 17.09 -1.38 1.50
C TYR A 130 18.23 -2.29 1.98
N GLU A 131 18.71 -2.08 3.20
CA GLU A 131 19.72 -2.95 3.80
C GLU A 131 19.23 -4.39 3.97
N HIS A 132 18.01 -4.56 4.49
CA HIS A 132 17.41 -5.89 4.59
C HIS A 132 17.12 -6.47 3.21
N PHE A 133 16.62 -5.64 2.30
CA PHE A 133 16.25 -6.05 0.95
C PHE A 133 17.44 -6.62 0.18
N GLN A 134 18.58 -5.91 0.19
CA GLN A 134 19.77 -6.33 -0.57
C GLN A 134 20.43 -7.61 -0.02
N ARG A 135 20.20 -7.96 1.26
CA ARG A 135 20.75 -9.20 1.85
C ARG A 135 20.14 -10.45 1.22
N VAL A 136 18.88 -10.37 0.79
CA VAL A 136 18.14 -11.50 0.18
C VAL A 136 17.84 -11.27 -1.30
N ASN A 137 18.03 -10.05 -1.81
CA ASN A 137 18.01 -9.69 -3.23
C ASN A 137 19.32 -8.98 -3.61
N PRO A 138 20.44 -9.69 -3.80
CA PRO A 138 21.72 -9.05 -4.14
C PRO A 138 21.66 -8.33 -5.49
N ILE A 139 22.17 -7.09 -5.53
CA ILE A 139 22.13 -6.27 -6.77
C ILE A 139 22.86 -6.93 -7.95
N GLN A 140 23.91 -7.71 -7.71
CA GLN A 140 24.63 -8.41 -8.77
C GLN A 140 23.73 -9.41 -9.50
N GLN A 141 22.82 -10.08 -8.78
CA GLN A 141 21.83 -10.97 -9.40
C GLN A 141 20.84 -10.17 -10.25
N PHE A 142 20.36 -9.04 -9.72
CA PHE A 142 19.45 -8.15 -10.45
C PHE A 142 20.07 -7.63 -11.76
N LEU A 143 21.32 -7.17 -11.74
CA LEU A 143 22.01 -6.69 -12.93
C LEU A 143 22.20 -7.79 -13.97
N SER A 144 22.52 -9.02 -13.54
CA SER A 144 22.65 -10.16 -14.46
C SER A 144 21.33 -10.55 -15.15
N MET A 145 20.19 -10.26 -14.53
CA MET A 145 18.87 -10.49 -15.13
C MET A 145 18.49 -9.37 -16.12
N ALA A 146 18.90 -8.14 -15.84
CA ALA A 146 18.64 -6.99 -16.73
C ALA A 146 19.35 -7.15 -18.08
N ASP A 147 20.58 -7.69 -18.07
CA ASP A 147 21.38 -7.96 -19.28
C ASP A 147 20.77 -9.05 -20.18
N LEU A 148 19.82 -9.85 -19.68
CA LEU A 148 19.10 -10.86 -20.47
C LEU A 148 17.81 -10.34 -21.12
N THR A 149 17.41 -9.10 -20.80
CA THR A 149 16.16 -8.47 -21.27
C THR A 149 16.37 -7.19 -22.08
N ALA A 150 17.63 -6.83 -22.36
CA ALA A 150 18.03 -5.70 -23.19
C ALA A 150 18.20 -6.10 -24.67
#